data_AF-A0A662CJ28-F1
#
_entry.id   AF-A0A662CJ28-F1
#
_cell.length_a   1.000
_cell.length_b   1.000
_cell.length_c   1.000
_cell.angle_alpha   90.00
_cell.angle_beta   90.00
_cell.angle_gamma   90.00
#
_symmetry.space_group_name_H-M   'P 1'
#
loop_
_entity.id
_entity.type
_entity.pdbx_description
1 polymer ?
#
loop_
_entity_poly.entity_id
_entity_poly.type
_entity_poly.pdbx_seq_one_letter_code
_entity_poly.pdbx_strand_id
1 'polypeptide(L)'
;MPGISEESVVFSNNKQLSSQNSIVHIPAGAKQLFVRHDPKHDPGFLGAPLEFSCKGKSQGAIGSWLNYGLHKFSGVVDYETTFYLDQAFGDVSLDLGRVSYLAEVWINGYHAGSRLWRPFTFDISDYVKEGENEIRIRVGNLVVNEMSLINDVEESIIVWGRTGIPLLKDLDAGLFGPVKIKMEEERPLELLLCGKQEVSIIRFENMSDTTYEKVWSWYAEDAVDFPDSLVEVFYATDECKSVNHGKQVLITASWRGGVALIDRETKNILFYALIPNAHSAEILSGNRVVVAGSTDMGGNCLALYDLTRSNHVLFKDSLYSGHGVIWDESREILWALGYDELRAYSLVDWASDTPSLKLEDAYKIPGISGHDLMSYPDTPYLIITEEGSAWKFDRDTKVFSEFEELKDLEHIKGVMIHPEVKQLVYVQADTGKSSSDTLRFLNPDKTMSFPGHSFYKARWVLY
;
A
#
# COMPACT_ATOMS: atom_id res chain seq x y z
N MET A 1 -33.41 38.35 32.04
CA MET A 1 -32.66 37.25 31.37
C MET A 1 -31.45 36.91 32.23
N PRO A 2 -30.88 35.69 32.24
CA PRO A 2 -29.60 35.51 32.91
C PRO A 2 -28.59 36.43 32.21
N GLY A 3 -28.04 37.36 32.98
CA GLY A 3 -27.07 38.34 32.51
C GLY A 3 -27.62 39.62 31.89
N ILE A 4 -28.87 39.67 31.42
CA ILE A 4 -29.45 40.91 30.87
C ILE A 4 -30.68 41.34 31.68
N SER A 5 -30.69 42.59 32.17
CA SER A 5 -31.87 43.26 32.75
C SER A 5 -33.11 43.10 31.86
N GLU A 6 -34.29 42.98 32.46
CA GLU A 6 -35.58 42.91 31.74
C GLU A 6 -35.86 44.15 30.89
N GLU A 7 -35.16 45.26 31.16
CA GLU A 7 -35.29 46.51 30.41
C GLU A 7 -34.41 46.59 29.16
N SER A 8 -33.49 45.65 28.98
CA SER A 8 -32.61 45.66 27.82
C SER A 8 -33.32 45.20 26.56
N VAL A 9 -32.94 45.80 25.44
CA VAL A 9 -33.53 45.53 24.13
C VAL A 9 -32.48 44.95 23.21
N VAL A 10 -32.78 43.82 22.58
CA VAL A 10 -31.89 43.17 21.63
C VAL A 10 -32.35 43.46 20.21
N PHE A 11 -31.41 43.77 19.33
CA PHE A 11 -31.63 43.99 17.90
C PHE A 11 -30.77 43.01 17.10
N SER A 12 -31.34 42.46 16.02
CA SER A 12 -30.57 41.81 14.95
C SER A 12 -30.60 42.72 13.73
N ASN A 13 -29.43 43.18 13.31
CA ASN A 13 -29.30 44.26 12.33
C ASN A 13 -30.13 45.49 12.79
N ASN A 14 -31.19 45.86 12.07
CA ASN A 14 -32.08 46.99 12.42
C ASN A 14 -33.44 46.57 13.01
N LYS A 15 -33.65 45.28 13.30
CA LYS A 15 -34.94 44.77 13.80
C LYS A 15 -34.82 44.37 15.27
N GLN A 16 -35.70 44.95 16.10
CA GLN A 16 -35.83 44.56 17.49
C GLN A 16 -36.32 43.11 17.59
N LEU A 17 -35.65 42.32 18.44
CA LEU A 17 -35.99 40.94 18.76
C LEU A 17 -36.77 40.89 20.07
N SER A 18 -37.76 40.01 20.14
CA SER A 18 -38.43 39.66 21.40
C SER A 18 -37.67 38.56 22.13
N SER A 19 -37.76 38.57 23.46
CA SER A 19 -37.28 37.47 24.29
C SER A 19 -38.46 36.64 24.80
N GLN A 20 -38.27 35.33 24.97
CA GLN A 20 -39.21 34.42 25.63
C GLN A 20 -38.42 33.52 26.59
N ASN A 21 -38.88 33.39 27.84
CA ASN A 21 -38.19 32.59 28.87
C ASN A 21 -36.69 32.91 29.00
N SER A 22 -36.32 34.19 28.88
CA SER A 22 -34.93 34.64 28.87
C SER A 22 -34.06 34.16 27.70
N ILE A 23 -34.66 33.66 26.62
CA ILE A 23 -33.99 33.26 25.38
C ILE A 23 -34.33 34.28 24.28
N VAL A 24 -33.32 34.72 23.55
CA VAL A 24 -33.48 35.56 22.35
C VAL A 24 -33.24 34.70 21.11
N HIS A 25 -34.28 34.55 20.28
CA HIS A 25 -34.16 33.81 19.03
C HIS A 25 -33.57 34.70 17.94
N ILE A 26 -32.32 34.41 17.56
CA ILE A 26 -31.64 35.12 16.48
C ILE A 26 -32.09 34.51 15.14
N PRO A 27 -32.62 35.31 14.20
CA PRO A 27 -33.00 34.79 12.89
C PRO A 27 -31.77 34.38 12.06
N ALA A 28 -31.96 33.40 11.18
CA ALA A 28 -30.91 32.99 10.25
C ALA A 28 -30.44 34.18 9.39
N GLY A 29 -29.12 34.29 9.19
CA GLY A 29 -28.50 35.39 8.43
C GLY A 29 -28.31 36.70 9.19
N ALA A 30 -28.53 36.71 10.51
CA ALA A 30 -28.12 37.83 11.37
C ALA A 30 -26.60 38.06 11.25
N LYS A 31 -26.19 39.31 10.97
CA LYS A 31 -24.76 39.68 10.84
C LYS A 31 -24.26 40.47 12.04
N GLN A 32 -25.15 41.22 12.68
CA GLN A 32 -24.85 42.05 13.84
C GLN A 32 -25.95 41.89 14.88
N LEU A 33 -25.54 41.72 16.13
CA LEU A 33 -26.43 41.73 17.28
C LEU A 33 -26.08 42.95 18.15
N PHE A 34 -27.07 43.77 18.45
CA PHE A 34 -26.91 44.88 19.39
C PHE A 34 -27.74 44.59 20.63
N VAL A 35 -27.09 44.63 21.80
CA VAL A 35 -27.77 44.59 23.09
C VAL A 35 -27.71 46.01 23.65
N ARG A 36 -28.86 46.69 23.68
CA ARG A 36 -28.97 48.03 24.27
C ARG A 36 -29.45 47.90 25.71
N HIS A 37 -28.65 48.43 26.62
CA HIS A 37 -28.94 48.48 28.05
C HIS A 37 -29.14 49.94 28.50
N ASP A 38 -30.07 50.20 29.42
CA ASP A 38 -30.21 51.52 30.06
C ASP A 38 -29.49 51.53 31.42
N PRO A 39 -28.30 52.14 31.52
CA PRO A 39 -27.49 52.13 32.73
C PRO A 39 -28.13 52.87 33.91
N LYS A 40 -29.23 53.61 33.72
CA LYS A 40 -29.94 54.29 34.82
C LYS A 40 -30.76 53.33 35.68
N HIS A 41 -31.13 52.17 35.15
CA HIS A 41 -32.03 51.23 35.83
C HIS A 41 -31.31 49.98 36.37
N ASP A 42 -30.11 49.67 35.87
CA ASP A 42 -29.24 48.62 36.40
C ASP A 42 -27.75 49.01 36.18
N PRO A 43 -26.97 49.29 37.23
CA PRO A 43 -25.57 49.68 37.07
C PRO A 43 -24.65 48.51 36.65
N GLY A 44 -25.12 47.26 36.70
CA GLY A 44 -24.37 46.08 36.26
C GLY A 44 -24.71 45.71 34.82
N PHE A 45 -23.81 45.98 33.87
CA PHE A 45 -24.04 45.71 32.44
C PHE A 45 -24.39 44.23 32.14
N LEU A 46 -23.70 43.28 32.80
CA LEU A 46 -23.97 41.84 32.71
C LEU A 46 -23.80 41.16 34.07
N GLY A 47 -24.88 40.57 34.60
CA GLY A 47 -24.86 39.80 35.86
C GLY A 47 -24.46 38.32 35.71
N ALA A 48 -24.37 37.82 34.48
CA ALA A 48 -24.02 36.45 34.10
C ALA A 48 -23.66 36.40 32.59
N PRO A 49 -23.02 35.33 32.10
CA PRO A 49 -22.75 35.15 30.66
C PRO A 49 -24.03 35.15 29.82
N LEU A 50 -23.93 35.69 28.59
CA LEU A 50 -24.97 35.56 27.57
C LEU A 50 -24.81 34.24 26.83
N GLU A 51 -25.87 33.44 26.81
CA GLU A 51 -25.91 32.22 26.04
C GLU A 51 -26.69 32.45 24.73
N PHE A 52 -26.08 32.04 23.61
CA PHE A 52 -26.70 32.12 22.29
C PHE A 52 -26.90 30.71 21.74
N SER A 53 -28.14 30.37 21.40
CA SER A 53 -28.45 29.15 20.65
C SER A 53 -28.66 29.48 19.17
N CYS A 54 -27.62 29.35 18.37
CA CYS A 54 -27.68 29.48 16.92
C CYS A 54 -27.96 28.13 16.28
N LYS A 55 -29.15 27.95 15.68
CA LYS A 55 -29.46 26.77 14.87
C LYS A 55 -29.14 27.05 13.41
N GLY A 56 -28.24 26.27 12.81
CA GLY A 56 -27.92 26.37 11.38
C GLY A 56 -26.50 25.93 11.04
N LYS A 57 -26.17 26.00 9.75
CA LYS A 57 -24.82 25.75 9.20
C LYS A 57 -24.37 27.02 8.47
N SER A 58 -23.08 27.31 8.50
CA SER A 58 -22.47 28.38 7.70
C SER A 58 -21.46 27.78 6.72
N GLN A 59 -21.35 28.34 5.52
CA GLN A 59 -20.25 28.00 4.63
C GLN A 59 -18.93 28.49 5.24
N GLY A 60 -17.92 27.63 5.22
CA GLY A 60 -16.58 27.92 5.74
C GLY A 60 -15.52 27.07 5.05
N ALA A 61 -14.33 27.62 4.92
CA ALA A 61 -13.14 26.89 4.51
C ALA A 61 -12.51 26.12 5.70
N ILE A 62 -11.86 25.01 5.38
CA ILE A 62 -10.94 24.37 6.33
C ILE A 62 -9.78 25.33 6.68
N GLY A 63 -9.23 25.22 7.88
CA GLY A 63 -8.09 26.01 8.34
C GLY A 63 -8.16 26.34 9.84
N SER A 64 -7.40 27.36 10.21
CA SER A 64 -7.35 27.87 11.58
C SER A 64 -8.71 28.43 12.03
N TRP A 65 -9.16 28.02 13.21
CA TRP A 65 -10.33 28.57 13.90
C TRP A 65 -10.16 30.05 14.29
N LEU A 66 -8.93 30.56 14.36
CA LEU A 66 -8.65 31.97 14.60
C LEU A 66 -9.24 32.86 13.49
N ASN A 67 -9.27 32.37 12.26
CA ASN A 67 -9.89 33.07 11.12
C ASN A 67 -11.41 33.23 11.26
N TYR A 68 -12.03 32.42 12.13
CA TYR A 68 -13.46 32.47 12.44
C TYR A 68 -13.76 33.23 13.72
N GLY A 69 -12.77 33.91 14.32
CA GLY A 69 -12.94 34.63 15.56
C GLY A 69 -12.92 33.74 16.81
N LEU A 70 -12.69 32.43 16.67
CA LEU A 70 -12.78 31.43 17.74
C LEU A 70 -11.52 31.35 18.62
N HIS A 71 -10.82 32.47 18.82
CA HIS A 71 -9.56 32.57 19.57
C HIS A 71 -9.63 32.00 20.99
N LYS A 72 -10.82 32.05 21.60
CA LYS A 72 -11.09 31.69 23.00
C LYS A 72 -12.07 30.51 23.12
N PHE A 73 -12.40 29.88 22.00
CA PHE A 73 -13.35 28.78 21.97
C PHE A 73 -12.66 27.51 22.47
N SER A 74 -13.32 26.80 23.39
CA SER A 74 -12.98 25.44 23.79
C SER A 74 -14.18 24.55 23.51
N GLY A 75 -13.96 23.43 22.82
CA GLY A 75 -15.02 22.51 22.44
C GLY A 75 -14.78 21.84 21.10
N VAL A 76 -15.86 21.66 20.36
CA VAL A 76 -15.86 20.95 19.07
C VAL A 76 -16.51 21.77 17.97
N VAL A 77 -16.00 21.63 16.75
CA VAL A 77 -16.60 22.18 15.53
C VAL A 77 -16.86 21.03 14.56
N ASP A 78 -18.09 20.95 14.05
CA ASP A 78 -18.49 20.01 13.02
C ASP A 78 -18.31 20.62 11.62
N TYR A 79 -17.57 19.90 10.78
CA TYR A 79 -17.43 20.18 9.35
C TYR A 79 -18.26 19.17 8.58
N GLU A 80 -19.04 19.64 7.61
CA GLU A 80 -19.93 18.79 6.82
C GLU A 80 -19.85 19.17 5.34
N THR A 81 -19.76 18.17 4.47
CA THR A 81 -19.85 18.33 3.02
C THR A 81 -20.37 17.04 2.39
N THR A 82 -20.63 17.05 1.09
CA THR A 82 -20.79 15.84 0.29
C THR A 82 -19.55 15.60 -0.57
N PHE A 83 -19.35 14.36 -0.99
CA PHE A 83 -18.36 13.96 -1.98
C PHE A 83 -18.95 12.87 -2.86
N TYR A 84 -18.47 12.77 -4.10
CA TYR A 84 -18.98 11.81 -5.08
C TYR A 84 -17.96 10.71 -5.32
N LEU A 85 -18.42 9.46 -5.37
CA LEU A 85 -17.62 8.31 -5.78
C LEU A 85 -18.19 7.73 -7.06
N ASP A 86 -17.40 7.70 -8.14
CA ASP A 86 -17.80 7.13 -9.43
C ASP A 86 -18.07 5.63 -9.33
N GLN A 87 -17.35 4.95 -8.43
CA GLN A 87 -17.58 3.57 -8.02
C GLN A 87 -17.10 3.40 -6.57
N ALA A 88 -17.81 2.61 -5.78
CA ALA A 88 -17.36 2.20 -4.46
C ALA A 88 -16.81 0.77 -4.57
N PHE A 89 -15.49 0.65 -4.73
CA PHE A 89 -14.78 -0.63 -4.73
C PHE A 89 -13.65 -0.62 -3.71
N GLY A 90 -13.41 -1.79 -3.11
CA GLY A 90 -12.22 -2.08 -2.33
C GLY A 90 -12.09 -1.34 -0.99
N ASP A 91 -10.86 -1.32 -0.49
CA ASP A 91 -10.47 -0.63 0.74
C ASP A 91 -10.42 0.88 0.50
N VAL A 92 -11.37 1.61 1.10
CA VAL A 92 -11.46 3.06 1.01
C VAL A 92 -11.03 3.67 2.34
N SER A 93 -9.98 4.48 2.32
CA SER A 93 -9.51 5.21 3.49
C SER A 93 -9.64 6.73 3.33
N LEU A 94 -10.04 7.39 4.41
CA LEU A 94 -10.09 8.83 4.54
C LEU A 94 -8.86 9.32 5.32
N ASP A 95 -8.10 10.22 4.71
CA ASP A 95 -6.97 10.92 5.33
C ASP A 95 -7.33 12.39 5.55
N LEU A 96 -7.42 12.83 6.81
CA LEU A 96 -7.76 14.22 7.15
C LEU A 96 -6.56 15.18 7.04
N GLY A 97 -5.35 14.67 6.78
CA GLY A 97 -4.13 15.45 6.77
C GLY A 97 -3.81 16.06 8.14
N ARG A 98 -3.66 17.39 8.21
CA ARG A 98 -3.38 18.08 9.47
C ARG A 98 -4.67 18.43 10.21
N VAL A 99 -4.86 17.81 11.36
CA VAL A 99 -5.78 18.23 12.43
C VAL A 99 -4.94 18.59 13.66
N SER A 100 -5.34 19.59 14.45
CA SER A 100 -4.55 20.00 15.62
C SER A 100 -4.55 18.98 16.76
N TYR A 101 -5.72 18.45 17.15
CA TYR A 101 -5.86 17.67 18.38
C TYR A 101 -6.71 16.40 18.21
N LEU A 102 -8.03 16.52 18.13
CA LEU A 102 -8.94 15.39 18.04
C LEU A 102 -9.79 15.47 16.77
N ALA A 103 -10.03 14.32 16.15
CA ALA A 103 -10.99 14.16 15.06
C ALA A 103 -11.91 12.96 15.27
N GLU A 104 -13.17 13.11 14.93
CA GLU A 104 -14.13 12.02 14.77
C GLU A 104 -14.80 12.12 13.41
N VAL A 105 -15.07 10.99 12.77
CA VAL A 105 -15.58 10.93 11.39
C VAL A 105 -16.88 10.15 11.34
N TRP A 106 -17.83 10.68 10.58
CA TRP A 106 -19.03 9.97 10.15
C TRP A 106 -19.17 10.03 8.63
N ILE A 107 -19.60 8.92 8.04
CA ILE A 107 -19.91 8.80 6.62
C ILE A 107 -21.35 8.28 6.51
N ASN A 108 -22.19 8.97 5.74
CA ASN A 108 -23.60 8.63 5.54
C ASN A 108 -24.37 8.38 6.86
N GLY A 109 -24.00 9.12 7.92
CA GLY A 109 -24.57 8.99 9.26
C GLY A 109 -23.95 7.91 10.16
N TYR A 110 -23.13 7.00 9.62
CA TYR A 110 -22.42 5.97 10.39
C TYR A 110 -21.10 6.49 10.96
N HIS A 111 -20.77 6.12 12.20
CA HIS A 111 -19.52 6.52 12.84
C HIS A 111 -18.36 5.66 12.32
N ALA A 112 -17.42 6.30 11.62
CA ALA A 112 -16.24 5.64 11.06
C ALA A 112 -15.02 5.63 12.00
N GLY A 113 -15.12 6.33 13.13
CA GLY A 113 -14.14 6.25 14.21
C GLY A 113 -13.70 7.60 14.77
N SER A 114 -12.81 7.52 15.77
CA SER A 114 -12.29 8.67 16.52
C SER A 114 -10.77 8.53 16.72
N ARG A 115 -10.06 9.66 16.71
CA ARG A 115 -8.60 9.74 16.87
C ARG A 115 -8.21 10.95 17.74
N LEU A 116 -7.31 10.71 18.68
CA LEU A 116 -6.73 11.74 19.57
C LEU A 116 -5.35 12.24 19.10
N TRP A 117 -4.72 11.54 18.15
CA TRP A 117 -3.41 11.88 17.59
C TRP A 117 -3.25 11.32 16.18
N ARG A 118 -2.21 11.79 15.47
CA ARG A 118 -1.87 11.36 14.11
C ARG A 118 -1.41 9.89 14.06
N PRO A 119 -1.59 9.19 12.92
CA PRO A 119 -2.24 9.66 11.70
C PRO A 119 -3.76 9.78 11.84
N PHE A 120 -4.34 10.84 11.27
CA PHE A 120 -5.79 11.03 11.22
C PHE A 120 -6.36 10.32 9.98
N THR A 121 -6.14 9.01 9.92
CA THR A 121 -6.59 8.12 8.85
C THR A 121 -7.65 7.17 9.38
N PHE A 122 -8.71 6.98 8.59
CA PHE A 122 -9.90 6.23 8.93
C PHE A 122 -10.24 5.28 7.78
N ASP A 123 -10.51 4.03 8.10
CA ASP A 123 -11.14 3.10 7.17
C ASP A 123 -12.63 3.47 7.08
N ILE A 124 -13.11 3.70 5.86
CA ILE A 124 -14.50 4.08 5.59
C ILE A 124 -15.19 3.12 4.62
N SER A 125 -14.56 1.98 4.31
CA SER A 125 -14.97 1.04 3.26
C SER A 125 -16.44 0.62 3.40
N ASP A 126 -16.86 0.28 4.63
CA ASP A 126 -18.21 -0.19 4.93
C ASP A 126 -19.29 0.90 4.94
N TYR A 127 -18.90 2.18 4.86
CA TYR A 127 -19.81 3.30 5.07
C TYR A 127 -20.06 4.13 3.82
N VAL A 128 -19.26 3.95 2.77
CA VAL A 128 -19.41 4.63 1.49
C VAL A 128 -20.33 3.86 0.54
N LYS A 129 -20.88 4.56 -0.45
CA LYS A 129 -21.68 4.01 -1.54
C LYS A 129 -21.28 4.64 -2.86
N GLU A 130 -21.60 3.98 -3.97
CA GLU A 130 -21.51 4.61 -5.29
C GLU A 130 -22.42 5.86 -5.35
N GLY A 131 -21.91 6.91 -5.98
CA GLY A 131 -22.58 8.20 -6.09
C GLY A 131 -22.27 9.16 -4.95
N GLU A 132 -23.26 9.97 -4.56
CA GLU A 132 -23.08 11.01 -3.54
C GLU A 132 -23.07 10.43 -2.11
N ASN A 133 -22.05 10.81 -1.34
CA ASN A 133 -21.83 10.44 0.04
C ASN A 133 -21.78 11.69 0.92
N GLU A 134 -22.34 11.61 2.13
CA GLU A 134 -22.26 12.66 3.14
C GLU A 134 -21.09 12.37 4.09
N ILE A 135 -20.30 13.40 4.41
CA ILE A 135 -19.24 13.32 5.41
C ILE A 135 -19.45 14.37 6.50
N ARG A 136 -19.29 13.95 7.76
CA ARG A 136 -19.15 14.84 8.92
C ARG A 136 -17.83 14.56 9.62
N ILE A 137 -17.03 15.60 9.82
CA ILE A 137 -15.79 15.55 10.60
C ILE A 137 -15.95 16.47 11.79
N ARG A 138 -15.90 15.92 13.01
CA ARG A 138 -15.87 16.70 14.24
C ARG A 138 -14.43 16.89 14.67
N VAL A 139 -14.00 18.15 14.80
CA VAL A 139 -12.69 18.48 15.36
C VAL A 139 -12.85 19.07 16.75
N GLY A 140 -12.08 18.55 17.71
CA GLY A 140 -12.01 19.08 19.07
C GLY A 140 -10.69 19.79 19.35
N ASN A 141 -10.70 20.75 20.27
CA ASN A 141 -9.49 21.38 20.79
C ASN A 141 -9.34 21.19 22.32
N LEU A 142 -8.42 21.94 22.91
CA LEU A 142 -8.03 21.81 24.31
C LEU A 142 -8.69 22.87 25.18
N VAL A 143 -8.98 22.51 26.44
CA VAL A 143 -9.55 23.41 27.46
C VAL A 143 -8.68 24.64 27.77
N VAL A 144 -7.39 24.60 27.43
CA VAL A 144 -6.47 25.74 27.60
C VAL A 144 -6.92 26.99 26.82
N ASN A 145 -7.67 26.81 25.72
CA ASN A 145 -8.23 27.91 24.94
C ASN A 145 -9.20 28.76 25.78
N GLU A 146 -10.06 28.13 26.56
CA GLU A 146 -10.97 28.83 27.48
C GLU A 146 -10.23 29.31 28.74
N MET A 147 -9.34 28.49 29.31
CA MET A 147 -8.61 28.88 30.52
C MET A 147 -7.77 30.14 30.33
N SER A 148 -7.31 30.45 29.12
CA SER A 148 -6.62 31.73 28.81
C SER A 148 -7.42 33.00 29.17
N LEU A 149 -8.71 32.86 29.52
CA LEU A 149 -9.61 33.93 29.98
C LEU A 149 -9.47 34.29 31.46
N ILE A 150 -8.83 33.45 32.28
CA ILE A 150 -8.79 33.67 33.72
C ILE A 150 -7.59 34.57 34.03
N ASN A 151 -7.80 35.73 34.67
CA ASN A 151 -6.70 36.65 34.98
C ASN A 151 -5.63 36.01 35.92
N ASP A 152 -5.95 34.91 36.59
CA ASP A 152 -5.05 34.13 37.46
C ASP A 152 -4.26 33.04 36.69
N VAL A 153 -4.25 33.09 35.35
CA VAL A 153 -3.53 32.13 34.49
C VAL A 153 -2.01 32.15 34.72
N GLU A 154 -1.44 33.27 35.17
CA GLU A 154 -0.02 33.34 35.50
C GLU A 154 0.38 32.36 36.62
N GLU A 155 -0.49 32.11 37.61
CA GLU A 155 -0.19 31.18 38.72
C GLU A 155 -0.64 29.75 38.46
N SER A 156 -1.71 29.54 37.67
CA SER A 156 -2.39 28.24 37.55
C SER A 156 -1.89 27.33 36.43
N ILE A 157 -1.30 27.88 35.35
CA ILE A 157 -0.74 27.05 34.24
C ILE A 157 0.65 26.46 34.60
N ILE A 158 1.35 27.03 35.58
CA ILE A 158 2.65 26.52 36.08
C ILE A 158 2.53 25.06 36.54
N VAL A 159 1.34 24.63 36.98
CA VAL A 159 1.09 23.27 37.52
C VAL A 159 0.95 22.20 36.42
N TRP A 160 0.71 22.57 35.16
CA TRP A 160 0.53 21.64 34.04
C TRP A 160 1.75 21.51 33.10
N GLY A 161 2.95 21.78 33.62
CA GLY A 161 4.20 21.60 32.88
C GLY A 161 4.46 22.62 31.78
N ARG A 162 3.67 23.70 31.72
CA ARG A 162 3.85 24.79 30.75
C ARG A 162 4.36 26.04 31.46
N THR A 163 5.52 26.53 31.03
CA THR A 163 6.12 27.77 31.55
C THR A 163 5.85 28.92 30.59
N GLY A 164 5.25 30.01 31.09
CA GLY A 164 5.02 31.25 30.32
C GLY A 164 3.61 31.38 29.74
N ILE A 165 3.30 32.58 29.24
CA ILE A 165 1.99 32.95 28.68
C ILE A 165 1.78 32.23 27.34
N PRO A 166 0.66 31.50 27.14
CA PRO A 166 0.34 30.88 25.86
C PRO A 166 0.37 31.91 24.73
N LEU A 167 1.11 31.62 23.66
CA LEU A 167 1.07 32.44 22.45
C LEU A 167 -0.17 32.06 21.64
N LEU A 168 -0.65 32.98 20.80
CA LEU A 168 -1.85 32.76 19.99
C LEU A 168 -1.75 31.50 19.10
N LYS A 169 -0.55 31.23 18.58
CA LYS A 169 -0.25 30.02 17.79
C LYS A 169 -0.48 28.72 18.57
N ASP A 170 -0.34 28.75 19.89
CA ASP A 170 -0.47 27.57 20.74
C ASP A 170 -1.93 27.29 21.11
N LEU A 171 -2.83 28.22 20.79
CA LEU A 171 -4.28 28.08 20.89
C LEU A 171 -4.91 27.72 19.54
N ASP A 172 -4.10 27.63 18.48
CA ASP A 172 -4.57 27.36 17.13
C ASP A 172 -5.14 25.94 17.02
N ALA A 173 -6.33 25.85 16.44
CA ALA A 173 -7.11 24.64 16.29
C ALA A 173 -7.81 24.64 14.93
N GLY A 174 -8.09 23.45 14.41
CA GLY A 174 -8.89 23.29 13.21
C GLY A 174 -8.55 22.07 12.38
N LEU A 175 -9.35 21.89 11.33
CA LEU A 175 -9.09 20.97 10.23
C LEU A 175 -8.29 21.74 9.17
N PHE A 176 -7.04 21.40 8.90
CA PHE A 176 -6.20 22.11 7.93
C PHE A 176 -6.04 21.34 6.61
N GLY A 177 -6.29 20.02 6.61
CA GLY A 177 -6.19 19.19 5.42
C GLY A 177 -4.74 18.96 4.96
N PRO A 178 -4.55 18.59 3.68
CA PRO A 178 -5.61 18.29 2.71
C PRO A 178 -6.43 17.06 3.17
N VAL A 179 -7.75 17.11 2.98
CA VAL A 179 -8.63 15.95 3.21
C VAL A 179 -8.68 15.15 1.91
N LYS A 180 -8.31 13.87 1.97
CA LYS A 180 -8.19 13.00 0.80
C LYS A 180 -8.92 11.69 1.03
N ILE A 181 -9.65 11.25 0.01
CA ILE A 181 -10.07 9.85 -0.12
C ILE A 181 -8.95 9.11 -0.84
N LYS A 182 -8.53 7.98 -0.29
CA LYS A 182 -7.63 7.04 -0.94
C LYS A 182 -8.45 5.78 -1.20
N MET A 183 -8.54 5.39 -2.46
CA MET A 183 -9.11 4.12 -2.87
C MET A 183 -7.94 3.26 -3.30
N GLU A 184 -7.88 2.04 -2.80
CA GLU A 184 -7.14 1.01 -3.51
C GLU A 184 -8.08 0.45 -4.57
N GLU A 185 -7.67 0.52 -5.85
CA GLU A 185 -8.39 -0.17 -6.92
C GLU A 185 -8.50 -1.65 -6.54
N GLU A 186 -9.68 -2.25 -6.77
CA GLU A 186 -9.85 -3.69 -6.63
C GLU A 186 -8.78 -4.38 -7.48
N ARG A 187 -7.84 -5.04 -6.82
CA ARG A 187 -6.67 -5.62 -7.48
C ARG A 187 -7.17 -6.78 -8.32
N PRO A 188 -7.09 -6.71 -9.65
CA PRO A 188 -7.65 -7.77 -10.47
C PRO A 188 -6.85 -9.06 -10.22
N LEU A 189 -7.56 -10.19 -10.18
CA LEU A 189 -6.94 -11.49 -10.03
C LEU A 189 -6.22 -11.85 -11.34
N GLU A 190 -4.97 -11.46 -11.43
CA GLU A 190 -4.15 -11.62 -12.62
C GLU A 190 -3.02 -12.61 -12.41
N LEU A 191 -2.82 -13.45 -13.43
CA LEU A 191 -1.79 -14.47 -13.45
C LEU A 191 -0.88 -14.24 -14.65
N LEU A 192 0.39 -14.05 -14.36
CA LEU A 192 1.50 -13.90 -15.29
C LEU A 192 2.06 -15.28 -15.65
N LEU A 193 2.21 -15.53 -16.95
CA LEU A 193 2.52 -16.85 -17.53
C LEU A 193 3.75 -16.77 -18.44
N CYS A 194 4.64 -17.76 -18.35
CA CYS A 194 5.82 -17.91 -19.21
C CYS A 194 6.14 -19.40 -19.48
N GLY A 195 7.00 -19.68 -20.45
CA GLY A 195 7.41 -21.06 -20.79
C GLY A 195 7.84 -21.29 -22.24
N LYS A 196 7.57 -20.31 -23.13
CA LYS A 196 7.99 -20.26 -24.54
C LYS A 196 8.18 -18.79 -24.97
N GLN A 197 7.79 -18.42 -26.18
CA GLN A 197 7.97 -17.08 -26.75
C GLN A 197 7.02 -16.05 -26.14
N GLU A 198 5.79 -16.47 -25.82
CA GLU A 198 4.78 -15.58 -25.24
C GLU A 198 4.96 -15.48 -23.73
N VAL A 199 5.06 -14.24 -23.23
CA VAL A 199 4.77 -13.92 -21.83
C VAL A 199 3.41 -13.24 -21.81
N SER A 200 2.48 -13.71 -20.98
CA SER A 200 1.11 -13.19 -21.00
C SER A 200 0.54 -13.03 -19.60
N ILE A 201 -0.48 -12.17 -19.49
CA ILE A 201 -1.28 -12.04 -18.28
C ILE A 201 -2.71 -12.41 -18.62
N ILE A 202 -3.25 -13.32 -17.82
CA ILE A 202 -4.68 -13.65 -17.83
C ILE A 202 -5.34 -13.13 -16.56
N ARG A 203 -6.60 -12.71 -16.68
CA ARG A 203 -7.42 -12.18 -15.59
C ARG A 203 -8.60 -13.11 -15.30
N PHE A 204 -8.92 -13.22 -14.02
CA PHE A 204 -10.10 -13.90 -13.49
C PHE A 204 -11.01 -12.90 -12.80
N GLU A 205 -12.32 -13.17 -12.84
CA GLU A 205 -13.29 -12.46 -12.00
C GLU A 205 -13.27 -13.03 -10.57
N ASN A 206 -13.18 -14.36 -10.44
CA ASN A 206 -13.13 -15.06 -9.15
C ASN A 206 -12.10 -16.20 -9.12
N MET A 207 -11.67 -16.56 -7.90
CA MET A 207 -10.67 -17.61 -7.65
C MET A 207 -11.03 -18.99 -8.23
N SER A 208 -12.32 -19.31 -8.24
CA SER A 208 -12.86 -20.59 -8.73
C SER A 208 -13.10 -20.62 -10.24
N ASP A 209 -12.99 -19.49 -10.94
CA ASP A 209 -13.36 -19.40 -12.35
C ASP A 209 -12.35 -20.10 -13.26
N THR A 210 -12.85 -20.93 -14.18
CA THR A 210 -12.02 -21.53 -15.24
C THR A 210 -12.07 -20.73 -16.53
N THR A 211 -12.96 -19.74 -16.62
CA THR A 211 -12.98 -18.74 -17.70
C THR A 211 -12.03 -17.61 -17.35
N TYR A 212 -11.34 -17.09 -18.36
CA TYR A 212 -10.35 -16.03 -18.19
C TYR A 212 -10.34 -15.09 -19.39
N GLU A 213 -9.88 -13.87 -19.17
CA GLU A 213 -9.55 -12.91 -20.22
C GLU A 213 -8.04 -12.80 -20.35
N LYS A 214 -7.48 -12.87 -21.57
CA LYS A 214 -6.07 -12.50 -21.78
C LYS A 214 -5.97 -10.99 -21.92
N VAL A 215 -5.49 -10.33 -20.87
CA VAL A 215 -5.45 -8.85 -20.76
C VAL A 215 -4.12 -8.26 -21.21
N TRP A 216 -3.07 -9.08 -21.30
CA TRP A 216 -1.76 -8.62 -21.76
C TRP A 216 -0.97 -9.77 -22.39
N SER A 217 -0.11 -9.42 -23.35
CA SER A 217 0.80 -10.36 -24.02
C SER A 217 2.01 -9.60 -24.54
N TRP A 218 3.16 -10.26 -24.51
CA TRP A 218 4.43 -9.75 -25.00
C TRP A 218 5.22 -10.87 -25.67
N TYR A 219 5.78 -10.52 -26.83
CA TYR A 219 6.76 -11.32 -27.55
C TYR A 219 8.00 -10.45 -27.77
N ALA A 220 9.18 -11.06 -27.74
CA ALA A 220 10.41 -10.33 -27.98
C ALA A 220 10.49 -9.71 -29.39
N GLU A 221 9.79 -10.30 -30.36
CA GLU A 221 9.68 -9.79 -31.73
C GLU A 221 8.86 -8.49 -31.85
N ASP A 222 8.00 -8.21 -30.86
CA ASP A 222 7.20 -6.99 -30.81
C ASP A 222 7.94 -5.83 -30.11
N ALA A 223 9.13 -6.09 -29.56
CA ALA A 223 9.88 -5.10 -28.79
C ALA A 223 10.47 -4.01 -29.70
N VAL A 224 10.11 -2.76 -29.44
CA VAL A 224 10.64 -1.59 -30.16
C VAL A 224 12.08 -1.31 -29.74
N ASP A 225 12.92 -0.92 -30.70
CA ASP A 225 14.34 -0.59 -30.49
C ASP A 225 15.16 -1.71 -29.81
N PHE A 226 14.72 -2.96 -29.96
CA PHE A 226 15.42 -4.12 -29.44
C PHE A 226 16.30 -4.77 -30.52
N PRO A 227 17.59 -5.02 -30.27
CA PRO A 227 18.46 -5.65 -31.26
C PRO A 227 17.92 -7.01 -31.72
N ASP A 228 17.86 -7.26 -33.04
CA ASP A 228 17.40 -8.54 -33.61
C ASP A 228 18.12 -9.76 -33.01
N SER A 229 19.40 -9.61 -32.68
CA SER A 229 20.21 -10.67 -32.04
C SER A 229 19.71 -11.06 -30.64
N LEU A 230 18.96 -10.18 -29.98
CA LEU A 230 18.37 -10.42 -28.66
C LEU A 230 16.95 -10.98 -28.75
N VAL A 231 16.26 -10.88 -29.89
CA VAL A 231 14.93 -11.49 -30.06
C VAL A 231 15.00 -13.01 -29.88
N GLU A 232 16.00 -13.66 -30.49
CA GLU A 232 16.22 -15.10 -30.32
C GLU A 232 16.54 -15.49 -28.86
N VAL A 233 17.04 -14.56 -28.04
CA VAL A 233 17.41 -14.85 -26.66
C VAL A 233 16.19 -15.19 -25.82
N PHE A 234 15.08 -14.50 -26.08
CA PHE A 234 13.83 -14.64 -25.33
C PHE A 234 12.81 -15.55 -26.00
N TYR A 235 13.27 -16.44 -26.90
CA TYR A 235 12.42 -17.42 -27.56
C TYR A 235 11.81 -18.44 -26.57
N ALA A 236 12.52 -18.76 -25.49
CA ALA A 236 12.08 -19.71 -24.48
C ALA A 236 12.23 -19.11 -23.08
N THR A 237 11.20 -18.36 -22.67
CA THR A 237 11.10 -17.81 -21.31
C THR A 237 10.81 -18.91 -20.30
N ASP A 238 11.32 -18.78 -19.09
CA ASP A 238 11.15 -19.77 -18.02
C ASP A 238 10.81 -19.17 -16.66
N GLU A 239 11.11 -17.91 -16.40
CA GLU A 239 10.56 -17.18 -15.26
C GLU A 239 9.93 -15.86 -15.69
N CYS A 240 8.90 -15.48 -14.96
CA CYS A 240 8.24 -14.20 -15.06
C CYS A 240 7.83 -13.77 -13.64
N LYS A 241 8.11 -12.52 -13.26
CA LYS A 241 7.70 -11.94 -11.99
C LYS A 241 7.13 -10.54 -12.24
N SER A 242 6.01 -10.21 -11.61
CA SER A 242 5.53 -8.83 -11.56
C SER A 242 6.38 -8.04 -10.57
N VAL A 243 6.84 -6.86 -10.97
CA VAL A 243 7.62 -5.96 -10.12
C VAL A 243 7.08 -4.54 -10.23
N ASN A 244 7.48 -3.67 -9.29
CA ASN A 244 7.01 -2.28 -9.23
C ASN A 244 5.47 -2.19 -9.27
N HIS A 245 4.80 -2.87 -8.33
CA HIS A 245 3.34 -2.78 -8.17
C HIS A 245 2.58 -3.19 -9.45
N GLY A 246 2.99 -4.29 -10.08
CA GLY A 246 2.38 -4.82 -11.30
C GLY A 246 2.63 -4.00 -12.57
N LYS A 247 3.39 -2.90 -12.49
CA LYS A 247 3.67 -2.02 -13.64
C LYS A 247 4.79 -2.51 -14.53
N GLN A 248 5.60 -3.44 -14.03
CA GLN A 248 6.73 -4.00 -14.76
C GLN A 248 6.75 -5.52 -14.67
N VAL A 249 7.35 -6.16 -15.67
CA VAL A 249 7.49 -7.60 -15.76
C VAL A 249 8.97 -7.94 -15.90
N LEU A 250 9.51 -8.68 -14.93
CA LEU A 250 10.87 -9.21 -14.97
C LEU A 250 10.82 -10.64 -15.49
N ILE A 251 11.58 -10.94 -16.55
CA ILE A 251 11.60 -12.26 -17.17
C ILE A 251 13.00 -12.81 -17.31
N THR A 252 13.12 -14.13 -17.30
CA THR A 252 14.32 -14.84 -17.74
C THR A 252 14.03 -15.78 -18.91
N ALA A 253 15.08 -16.14 -19.64
CA ALA A 253 15.04 -17.12 -20.71
C ALA A 253 16.29 -18.01 -20.71
N SER A 254 16.10 -19.31 -20.54
CA SER A 254 17.18 -20.29 -20.41
C SER A 254 17.90 -20.61 -21.72
N TRP A 255 17.19 -20.73 -22.82
CA TRP A 255 17.75 -21.35 -24.04
C TRP A 255 19.02 -20.67 -24.56
N ARG A 256 19.02 -19.33 -24.72
CA ARG A 256 20.24 -18.56 -25.03
C ARG A 256 20.78 -17.79 -23.84
N GLY A 257 20.00 -17.68 -22.76
CA GLY A 257 20.41 -16.99 -21.54
C GLY A 257 20.21 -15.48 -21.58
N GLY A 258 19.05 -15.02 -21.13
CA GLY A 258 18.74 -13.59 -21.02
C GLY A 258 17.84 -13.26 -19.84
N VAL A 259 17.94 -12.00 -19.40
CA VAL A 259 17.00 -11.35 -18.47
C VAL A 259 16.52 -10.06 -19.10
N ALA A 260 15.24 -9.74 -18.94
CA ALA A 260 14.68 -8.46 -19.36
C ALA A 260 13.72 -7.91 -18.31
N LEU A 261 13.76 -6.60 -18.10
CA LEU A 261 12.75 -5.84 -17.38
C LEU A 261 11.90 -5.10 -18.40
N ILE A 262 10.60 -5.36 -18.40
CA ILE A 262 9.65 -4.85 -19.39
C ILE A 262 8.66 -3.93 -18.68
N ASP A 263 8.42 -2.75 -19.26
CA ASP A 263 7.32 -1.89 -18.86
C ASP A 263 5.99 -2.50 -19.34
N ARG A 264 5.04 -2.72 -18.44
CA ARG A 264 3.81 -3.43 -18.77
C ARG A 264 2.91 -2.61 -19.71
N GLU A 265 2.82 -1.30 -19.51
CA GLU A 265 1.92 -0.45 -20.30
C GLU A 265 2.45 -0.26 -21.72
N THR A 266 3.71 0.14 -21.84
CA THR A 266 4.33 0.50 -23.13
C THR A 266 4.95 -0.70 -23.85
N LYS A 267 5.13 -1.84 -23.16
CA LYS A 267 5.84 -3.04 -23.64
C LYS A 267 7.33 -2.82 -23.96
N ASN A 268 7.86 -1.66 -23.58
CA ASN A 268 9.27 -1.32 -23.80
C ASN A 268 10.18 -2.12 -22.87
N ILE A 269 11.35 -2.49 -23.37
CA ILE A 269 12.40 -3.11 -22.58
C ILE A 269 13.17 -1.99 -21.85
N LEU A 270 13.08 -1.98 -20.53
CA LEU A 270 13.73 -1.01 -19.65
C LEU A 270 15.17 -1.40 -19.32
N PHE A 271 15.45 -2.71 -19.29
CA PHE A 271 16.75 -3.28 -19.01
C PHE A 271 16.87 -4.66 -19.63
N TYR A 272 18.08 -5.05 -20.03
CA TYR A 272 18.40 -6.44 -20.36
C TYR A 272 19.80 -6.82 -19.91
N ALA A 273 20.05 -8.12 -19.70
CA ALA A 273 21.39 -8.67 -19.58
C ALA A 273 21.45 -10.10 -20.11
N LEU A 274 22.67 -10.53 -20.43
CA LEU A 274 22.95 -11.87 -20.96
C LEU A 274 23.67 -12.70 -19.90
N ILE A 275 22.99 -13.75 -19.44
CA ILE A 275 23.55 -14.78 -18.57
C ILE A 275 23.19 -16.12 -19.17
N PRO A 276 24.16 -16.94 -19.61
CA PRO A 276 23.88 -18.26 -20.14
C PRO A 276 22.97 -19.04 -19.19
N ASN A 277 21.88 -19.56 -19.74
CA ASN A 277 20.91 -20.35 -19.00
C ASN A 277 20.29 -19.64 -17.78
N ALA A 278 20.03 -18.33 -17.89
CA ALA A 278 19.29 -17.55 -16.90
C ALA A 278 17.93 -18.17 -16.60
N HIS A 279 17.66 -18.48 -15.33
CA HIS A 279 16.47 -19.21 -14.87
C HIS A 279 15.69 -18.48 -13.77
N SER A 280 16.33 -17.52 -13.10
CA SER A 280 15.63 -16.69 -12.14
C SER A 280 16.29 -15.33 -11.98
N ALA A 281 15.49 -14.31 -11.69
CA ALA A 281 15.97 -12.97 -11.40
C ALA A 281 15.16 -12.30 -10.29
N GLU A 282 15.78 -11.37 -9.57
CA GLU A 282 15.12 -10.59 -8.53
C GLU A 282 15.64 -9.16 -8.49
N ILE A 283 14.73 -8.20 -8.28
CA ILE A 283 15.08 -6.79 -8.09
C ILE A 283 15.34 -6.53 -6.62
N LEU A 284 16.41 -5.79 -6.35
CA LEU A 284 16.80 -5.34 -5.02
C LEU A 284 16.78 -3.82 -4.97
N SER A 285 16.86 -3.27 -3.77
CA SER A 285 17.00 -1.83 -3.53
C SER A 285 18.18 -1.23 -4.32
N GLY A 286 18.09 0.07 -4.65
CA GLY A 286 19.16 0.78 -5.37
C GLY A 286 19.23 0.48 -6.87
N ASN A 287 18.13 0.09 -7.51
CA ASN A 287 18.05 -0.23 -8.94
C ASN A 287 19.02 -1.36 -9.33
N ARG A 288 19.04 -2.41 -8.52
CA ARG A 288 19.91 -3.58 -8.72
C ARG A 288 19.06 -4.79 -9.07
N VAL A 289 19.61 -5.68 -9.88
CA VAL A 289 18.99 -6.96 -10.19
C VAL A 289 20.03 -8.07 -10.07
N VAL A 290 19.65 -9.17 -9.43
CA VAL A 290 20.44 -10.38 -9.35
C VAL A 290 19.82 -11.43 -10.25
N VAL A 291 20.66 -12.17 -10.97
CA VAL A 291 20.26 -13.21 -11.92
C VAL A 291 20.97 -14.51 -11.56
N ALA A 292 20.23 -15.60 -11.45
CA ALA A 292 20.76 -16.95 -11.38
C ALA A 292 20.86 -17.55 -12.78
N GLY A 293 22.08 -17.94 -13.17
CA GLY A 293 22.37 -18.72 -14.35
C GLY A 293 22.56 -20.20 -14.00
N SER A 294 21.87 -21.06 -14.73
CA SER A 294 21.89 -22.52 -14.55
C SER A 294 22.99 -23.19 -15.38
N THR A 295 22.85 -24.48 -15.66
CA THR A 295 23.89 -25.33 -16.24
C THR A 295 24.21 -24.97 -17.69
N ASP A 296 25.25 -24.16 -17.89
CA ASP A 296 25.84 -23.83 -19.20
C ASP A 296 27.31 -23.37 -19.03
N MET A 297 28.06 -23.28 -20.12
CA MET A 297 29.39 -22.69 -20.14
C MET A 297 29.28 -21.17 -19.91
N GLY A 298 29.65 -20.72 -18.70
CA GLY A 298 29.53 -19.32 -18.29
C GLY A 298 28.26 -19.01 -17.47
N GLY A 299 27.35 -19.98 -17.38
CA GLY A 299 26.28 -20.05 -16.38
C GLY A 299 26.84 -20.53 -15.03
N ASN A 300 26.05 -21.31 -14.29
CA ASN A 300 26.36 -21.81 -12.94
C ASN A 300 26.82 -20.69 -12.01
N CYS A 301 26.03 -19.62 -11.94
CA CYS A 301 26.43 -18.40 -11.27
C CYS A 301 25.26 -17.60 -10.73
N LEU A 302 25.58 -16.71 -9.80
CA LEU A 302 24.81 -15.53 -9.46
C LEU A 302 25.53 -14.31 -10.02
N ALA A 303 24.82 -13.46 -10.74
CA ALA A 303 25.37 -12.22 -11.30
C ALA A 303 24.53 -11.02 -10.88
N LEU A 304 25.21 -9.96 -10.46
CA LEU A 304 24.61 -8.69 -10.04
C LEU A 304 24.78 -7.65 -11.15
N TYR A 305 23.72 -6.88 -11.38
CA TYR A 305 23.65 -5.82 -12.39
C TYR A 305 23.08 -4.52 -11.84
N ASP A 306 23.35 -3.45 -12.58
CA ASP A 306 22.68 -2.15 -12.44
C ASP A 306 21.57 -2.02 -13.48
N LEU A 307 20.34 -1.76 -13.07
CA LEU A 307 19.21 -1.60 -14.01
C LEU A 307 19.36 -0.38 -14.92
N THR A 308 20.21 0.60 -14.57
CA THR A 308 20.48 1.78 -15.42
C THR A 308 21.47 1.49 -16.54
N ARG A 309 22.14 0.32 -16.53
CA ARG A 309 23.14 -0.07 -17.53
C ARG A 309 22.97 -1.53 -17.93
N SER A 310 22.26 -1.75 -19.04
CA SER A 310 22.06 -3.09 -19.60
C SER A 310 23.37 -3.83 -19.83
N ASN A 311 23.34 -5.12 -19.50
CA ASN A 311 24.39 -6.10 -19.77
C ASN A 311 25.79 -5.74 -19.22
N HIS A 312 25.84 -5.08 -18.05
CA HIS A 312 27.09 -4.79 -17.36
C HIS A 312 27.13 -5.44 -15.97
N VAL A 313 27.94 -6.50 -15.85
CA VAL A 313 28.10 -7.26 -14.60
C VAL A 313 28.88 -6.42 -13.58
N LEU A 314 28.30 -6.24 -12.39
CA LEU A 314 28.93 -5.58 -11.24
C LEU A 314 29.68 -6.58 -10.35
N PHE A 315 29.06 -7.73 -10.12
CA PHE A 315 29.58 -8.78 -9.27
C PHE A 315 29.12 -10.14 -9.77
N LYS A 316 29.93 -11.17 -9.53
CA LYS A 316 29.60 -12.55 -9.89
C LYS A 316 30.10 -13.51 -8.82
N ASP A 317 29.25 -14.46 -8.43
CA ASP A 317 29.61 -15.61 -7.59
C ASP A 317 29.23 -16.91 -8.32
N SER A 318 29.84 -18.02 -7.92
CA SER A 318 29.48 -19.36 -8.40
C SER A 318 28.18 -19.83 -7.75
N LEU A 319 27.31 -20.49 -8.52
CA LEU A 319 26.14 -21.19 -8.01
C LEU A 319 25.78 -22.29 -9.00
N TYR A 320 26.10 -23.54 -8.66
CA TYR A 320 25.83 -24.64 -9.58
C TYR A 320 24.32 -24.81 -9.76
N SER A 321 23.85 -24.84 -11.01
CA SER A 321 22.44 -25.03 -11.36
C SER A 321 21.50 -24.04 -10.65
N GLY A 322 21.78 -22.73 -10.73
CA GLY A 322 20.92 -21.71 -10.14
C GLY A 322 19.54 -21.63 -10.79
N HIS A 323 18.46 -21.80 -10.00
CA HIS A 323 17.08 -21.86 -10.50
C HIS A 323 16.08 -20.95 -9.78
N GLY A 324 16.48 -20.32 -8.68
CA GLY A 324 15.60 -19.45 -7.91
C GLY A 324 16.39 -18.41 -7.16
N VAL A 325 15.96 -17.15 -7.21
CA VAL A 325 16.51 -16.08 -6.37
C VAL A 325 15.36 -15.23 -5.84
N ILE A 326 15.39 -14.88 -4.56
CA ILE A 326 14.37 -14.04 -3.91
C ILE A 326 15.02 -13.11 -2.89
N TRP A 327 14.46 -11.92 -2.73
CA TRP A 327 14.92 -10.92 -1.79
C TRP A 327 13.99 -10.87 -0.58
N ASP A 328 14.54 -11.02 0.61
CA ASP A 328 13.83 -10.83 1.88
C ASP A 328 14.15 -9.44 2.42
N GLU A 329 13.32 -8.46 2.06
CA GLU A 329 13.47 -7.06 2.50
C GLU A 329 13.49 -6.94 4.03
N SER A 330 12.70 -7.74 4.75
CA SER A 330 12.59 -7.64 6.21
C SER A 330 13.86 -8.09 6.94
N ARG A 331 14.63 -9.01 6.33
CA ARG A 331 15.87 -9.55 6.88
C ARG A 331 17.11 -8.99 6.17
N GLU A 332 16.94 -8.23 5.10
CA GLU A 332 18.00 -7.75 4.20
C GLU A 332 18.89 -8.90 3.68
N ILE A 333 18.29 -10.04 3.33
CA ILE A 333 18.98 -11.23 2.83
C ILE A 333 18.47 -11.61 1.44
N LEU A 334 19.40 -11.84 0.52
CA LEU A 334 19.11 -12.49 -0.75
C LEU A 334 19.26 -13.99 -0.59
N TRP A 335 18.22 -14.73 -0.94
CA TRP A 335 18.23 -16.18 -0.99
C TRP A 335 18.40 -16.67 -2.42
N ALA A 336 19.24 -17.67 -2.62
CA ALA A 336 19.48 -18.26 -3.94
C ALA A 336 19.50 -19.79 -3.87
N LEU A 337 18.71 -20.42 -4.73
CA LEU A 337 18.58 -21.87 -4.86
C LEU A 337 19.43 -22.36 -6.04
N GLY A 338 20.34 -23.29 -5.75
CA GLY A 338 21.14 -24.03 -6.71
C GLY A 338 20.66 -25.48 -6.88
N TYR A 339 21.57 -26.36 -7.32
CA TYR A 339 21.29 -27.77 -7.52
C TYR A 339 20.85 -28.48 -6.23
N ASP A 340 21.69 -28.47 -5.19
CA ASP A 340 21.44 -29.16 -3.92
C ASP A 340 21.62 -28.26 -2.69
N GLU A 341 21.63 -26.94 -2.89
CA GLU A 341 21.85 -25.97 -1.82
C GLU A 341 20.98 -24.71 -1.97
N LEU A 342 20.59 -24.18 -0.81
CA LEU A 342 19.99 -22.85 -0.64
C LEU A 342 21.02 -21.96 0.06
N ARG A 343 21.37 -20.84 -0.56
CA ARG A 343 22.38 -19.90 -0.07
C ARG A 343 21.75 -18.60 0.40
N ALA A 344 22.34 -18.01 1.45
CA ALA A 344 21.99 -16.70 1.99
C ALA A 344 23.11 -15.71 1.72
N TYR A 345 22.77 -14.55 1.17
CA TYR A 345 23.73 -13.48 0.87
C TYR A 345 23.34 -12.17 1.54
N SER A 346 24.32 -11.48 2.11
CA SER A 346 24.21 -10.09 2.55
C SER A 346 24.71 -9.13 1.47
N LEU A 347 24.23 -7.89 1.53
CA LEU A 347 24.66 -6.81 0.62
C LEU A 347 25.90 -6.13 1.18
N VAL A 348 26.93 -5.95 0.34
CA VAL A 348 28.19 -5.29 0.72
C VAL A 348 28.45 -4.10 -0.18
N ASP A 349 28.84 -2.97 0.43
CA ASP A 349 29.15 -1.70 -0.25
C ASP A 349 28.04 -1.26 -1.22
N TRP A 350 26.78 -1.46 -0.83
CA TRP A 350 25.64 -1.39 -1.73
C TRP A 350 25.41 -0.03 -2.40
N ALA A 351 25.72 1.05 -1.69
CA ALA A 351 25.63 2.42 -2.21
C ALA A 351 26.85 2.86 -3.03
N SER A 352 27.85 1.99 -3.22
CA SER A 352 29.07 2.29 -3.98
C SER A 352 28.95 1.93 -5.46
N ASP A 353 29.99 2.27 -6.23
CA ASP A 353 30.12 1.86 -7.64
C ASP A 353 30.54 0.38 -7.79
N THR A 354 30.96 -0.27 -6.70
CA THR A 354 31.42 -1.68 -6.68
C THR A 354 30.67 -2.50 -5.64
N PRO A 355 29.33 -2.59 -5.70
CA PRO A 355 28.56 -3.39 -4.77
C PRO A 355 28.82 -4.87 -4.99
N SER A 356 28.70 -5.67 -3.93
CA SER A 356 28.89 -7.12 -4.00
C SER A 356 27.92 -7.87 -3.09
N LEU A 357 27.85 -9.17 -3.30
CA LEU A 357 27.11 -10.08 -2.43
C LEU A 357 28.11 -10.91 -1.62
N LYS A 358 27.90 -10.99 -0.31
CA LYS A 358 28.70 -11.85 0.56
C LYS A 358 27.88 -13.07 0.96
N LEU A 359 28.38 -14.26 0.61
CA LEU A 359 27.80 -15.52 1.06
C LEU A 359 27.94 -15.61 2.58
N GLU A 360 26.82 -15.60 3.28
CA GLU A 360 26.79 -15.76 4.74
C GLU A 360 26.68 -17.23 5.12
N ASP A 361 25.75 -17.96 4.47
CA ASP A 361 25.48 -19.36 4.76
C ASP A 361 25.04 -20.12 3.50
N ALA A 362 25.21 -21.44 3.55
CA ALA A 362 24.68 -22.39 2.57
C ALA A 362 24.05 -23.58 3.30
N TYR A 363 22.85 -23.96 2.89
CA TYR A 363 22.05 -25.02 3.49
C TYR A 363 21.77 -26.07 2.45
N LYS A 364 22.14 -27.33 2.72
CA LYS A 364 21.81 -28.43 1.81
C LYS A 364 20.30 -28.63 1.76
N ILE A 365 19.71 -28.62 0.57
CA ILE A 365 18.29 -28.93 0.42
C ILE A 365 18.07 -30.45 0.62
N PRO A 366 16.87 -30.89 1.02
CA PRO A 366 16.63 -32.32 1.25
C PRO A 366 16.73 -33.19 -0.01
N GLY A 367 16.35 -32.65 -1.16
CA GLY A 367 16.45 -33.29 -2.47
C GLY A 367 17.64 -32.78 -3.32
N ILE A 368 17.48 -32.82 -4.64
CA ILE A 368 18.44 -32.32 -5.62
C ILE A 368 17.70 -31.72 -6.82
N SER A 369 18.42 -30.96 -7.65
CA SER A 369 17.86 -30.25 -8.80
C SER A 369 16.73 -29.30 -8.39
N GLY A 370 17.08 -28.29 -7.58
CA GLY A 370 16.16 -27.19 -7.27
C GLY A 370 15.55 -26.59 -8.54
N HIS A 371 14.24 -26.38 -8.52
CA HIS A 371 13.46 -25.89 -9.67
C HIS A 371 12.86 -24.50 -9.43
N ASP A 372 12.40 -24.24 -8.20
CA ASP A 372 11.78 -22.97 -7.87
C ASP A 372 11.99 -22.56 -6.42
N LEU A 373 12.03 -21.25 -6.18
CA LEU A 373 12.19 -20.63 -4.87
C LEU A 373 11.23 -19.45 -4.75
N MET A 374 10.32 -19.51 -3.78
CA MET A 374 9.37 -18.42 -3.50
C MET A 374 9.17 -18.20 -2.00
N SER A 375 8.77 -17.00 -1.62
CA SER A 375 8.36 -16.72 -0.23
C SER A 375 7.00 -17.33 0.07
N TYR A 376 6.82 -17.86 1.28
CA TYR A 376 5.50 -18.16 1.82
C TYR A 376 4.96 -16.89 2.51
N PRO A 377 3.88 -16.25 1.99
CA PRO A 377 3.40 -14.97 2.50
C PRO A 377 3.06 -14.96 4.00
N ASP A 378 3.44 -13.90 4.71
CA ASP A 378 3.19 -13.66 6.14
C ASP A 378 3.74 -14.72 7.10
N THR A 379 4.75 -15.48 6.67
CA THR A 379 5.43 -16.48 7.49
C THR A 379 6.95 -16.36 7.36
N PRO A 380 7.75 -17.01 8.22
CA PRO A 380 9.20 -17.10 8.03
C PRO A 380 9.61 -18.12 6.97
N TYR A 381 8.68 -18.80 6.29
CA TYR A 381 9.02 -19.89 5.39
C TYR A 381 9.36 -19.41 3.98
N LEU A 382 10.28 -20.12 3.33
CA LEU A 382 10.47 -20.17 1.89
C LEU A 382 9.91 -21.48 1.36
N ILE A 383 9.32 -21.46 0.18
CA ILE A 383 8.86 -22.63 -0.57
C ILE A 383 9.92 -22.96 -1.60
N ILE A 384 10.35 -24.22 -1.61
CA ILE A 384 11.37 -24.75 -2.53
C ILE A 384 10.78 -25.96 -3.23
N THR A 385 10.87 -26.01 -4.55
CA THR A 385 10.55 -27.21 -5.32
C THR A 385 11.83 -27.79 -5.91
N GLU A 386 11.88 -29.11 -6.01
CA GLU A 386 13.01 -29.85 -6.57
C GLU A 386 12.53 -31.01 -7.44
N GLU A 387 13.39 -31.95 -7.80
CA GLU A 387 13.05 -33.06 -8.68
C GLU A 387 11.93 -33.94 -8.13
N GLY A 388 12.03 -34.31 -6.84
CA GLY A 388 11.16 -35.30 -6.22
C GLY A 388 10.02 -34.75 -5.36
N SER A 389 10.07 -33.50 -4.90
CA SER A 389 9.10 -32.98 -3.93
C SER A 389 9.17 -31.44 -3.78
N ALA A 390 8.41 -30.93 -2.82
CA ALA A 390 8.41 -29.56 -2.37
C ALA A 390 8.62 -29.45 -0.85
N TRP A 391 9.33 -28.42 -0.45
CA TRP A 391 9.82 -28.21 0.91
C TRP A 391 9.53 -26.78 1.38
N LYS A 392 9.37 -26.63 2.69
CA LYS A 392 9.45 -25.35 3.38
C LYS A 392 10.80 -25.23 4.07
N PHE A 393 11.42 -24.06 3.97
CA PHE A 393 12.61 -23.70 4.74
C PHE A 393 12.28 -22.55 5.69
N ASP A 394 12.43 -22.78 6.99
CA ASP A 394 12.25 -21.74 8.02
C ASP A 394 13.47 -20.81 8.06
N ARG A 395 13.28 -19.53 7.72
CA ARG A 395 14.37 -18.55 7.72
C ARG A 395 14.86 -18.18 9.12
N ASP A 396 14.09 -18.42 10.17
CA ASP A 396 14.45 -18.07 11.53
C ASP A 396 15.15 -19.25 12.22
N THR A 397 14.63 -20.48 12.06
CA THR A 397 15.22 -21.67 12.67
C THR A 397 16.22 -22.40 11.78
N LYS A 398 16.28 -22.07 10.48
CA LYS A 398 17.14 -22.68 9.46
C LYS A 398 16.87 -24.18 9.24
N VAL A 399 15.62 -24.60 9.36
CA VAL A 399 15.21 -26.01 9.26
C VAL A 399 14.29 -26.22 8.06
N PHE A 400 14.48 -27.35 7.38
CA PHE A 400 13.57 -27.82 6.34
C PHE A 400 12.46 -28.69 6.93
N SER A 401 11.26 -28.56 6.35
CA SER A 401 10.11 -29.44 6.58
C SER A 401 9.38 -29.68 5.26
N GLU A 402 8.63 -30.76 5.14
CA GLU A 402 7.81 -31.01 3.94
C GLU A 402 6.80 -29.88 3.70
N PHE A 403 6.52 -29.59 2.43
CA PHE A 403 5.41 -28.72 2.06
C PHE A 403 4.17 -29.57 1.79
N GLU A 404 3.34 -29.75 2.82
CA GLU A 404 2.21 -30.70 2.85
C GLU A 404 1.31 -30.67 1.61
N GLU A 405 1.06 -29.48 1.08
CA GLU A 405 0.19 -29.27 -0.09
C GLU A 405 0.72 -29.92 -1.37
N LEU A 406 2.04 -30.08 -1.48
CA LEU A 406 2.72 -30.51 -2.71
C LEU A 406 3.74 -31.64 -2.49
N LYS A 407 3.85 -32.20 -1.28
CA LYS A 407 4.90 -33.16 -0.89
C LYS A 407 4.92 -34.46 -1.71
N ASP A 408 3.76 -34.89 -2.19
CA ASP A 408 3.60 -36.14 -2.95
C ASP A 408 3.67 -35.92 -4.48
N LEU A 409 4.10 -34.74 -4.91
CA LEU A 409 4.18 -34.35 -6.32
C LEU A 409 5.63 -34.13 -6.74
N GLU A 410 5.99 -34.72 -7.87
CA GLU A 410 7.32 -34.60 -8.49
C GLU A 410 7.32 -33.55 -9.61
N HIS A 411 8.50 -33.06 -9.96
CA HIS A 411 8.76 -32.15 -11.08
C HIS A 411 7.91 -30.87 -11.10
N ILE A 412 7.72 -30.23 -9.94
CA ILE A 412 7.06 -28.92 -9.85
C ILE A 412 8.06 -27.84 -10.30
N LYS A 413 7.73 -27.17 -11.42
CA LYS A 413 8.59 -26.16 -12.07
C LYS A 413 8.31 -24.74 -11.63
N GLY A 414 7.11 -24.48 -11.11
CA GLY A 414 6.73 -23.19 -10.56
C GLY A 414 5.68 -23.33 -9.47
N VAL A 415 5.80 -22.56 -8.40
CA VAL A 415 4.80 -22.46 -7.34
C VAL A 415 4.70 -21.03 -6.82
N MET A 416 3.51 -20.54 -6.50
CA MET A 416 3.36 -19.26 -5.81
C MET A 416 2.05 -19.25 -5.01
N ILE A 417 2.06 -18.62 -3.84
CA ILE A 417 0.86 -18.34 -3.06
C ILE A 417 0.56 -16.85 -3.16
N HIS A 418 -0.67 -16.49 -3.50
CA HIS A 418 -1.09 -15.08 -3.49
C HIS A 418 -1.07 -14.55 -2.05
N PRO A 419 -0.43 -13.39 -1.76
CA PRO A 419 -0.27 -12.90 -0.39
C PRO A 419 -1.60 -12.53 0.28
N GLU A 420 -2.57 -11.98 -0.46
CA GLU A 420 -3.86 -11.58 0.12
C GLU A 420 -4.89 -12.73 0.10
N VAL A 421 -5.26 -13.22 -1.10
CA VAL A 421 -6.32 -14.23 -1.27
C VAL A 421 -5.90 -15.68 -0.97
N LYS A 422 -4.60 -15.91 -0.69
CA LYS A 422 -4.03 -17.20 -0.25
C LYS A 422 -4.20 -18.40 -1.18
N GLN A 423 -4.67 -18.22 -2.42
CA GLN A 423 -4.68 -19.32 -3.40
C GLN A 423 -3.26 -19.61 -3.88
N LEU A 424 -2.95 -20.90 -3.91
CA LEU A 424 -1.71 -21.42 -4.45
C LEU A 424 -1.93 -21.72 -5.94
N VAL A 425 -0.97 -21.32 -6.77
CA VAL A 425 -0.85 -21.75 -8.17
C VAL A 425 0.45 -22.52 -8.34
N TYR A 426 0.42 -23.61 -9.10
CA TYR A 426 1.62 -24.36 -9.44
C TYR A 426 1.59 -24.93 -10.86
N VAL A 427 2.80 -25.10 -11.41
CA VAL A 427 3.06 -25.75 -12.69
C VAL A 427 3.84 -27.02 -12.41
N GLN A 428 3.19 -28.17 -12.65
CA GLN A 428 3.83 -29.48 -12.62
C GLN A 428 4.07 -29.93 -14.05
N ALA A 429 5.31 -30.28 -14.39
CA ALA A 429 5.66 -30.69 -15.75
C ALA A 429 4.92 -31.97 -16.18
N ASP A 430 4.54 -32.04 -17.45
CA ASP A 430 3.96 -33.27 -17.99
C ASP A 430 5.02 -34.38 -18.05
N THR A 431 4.59 -35.64 -18.03
CA THR A 431 5.49 -36.80 -18.08
C THR A 431 6.47 -36.69 -19.26
N GLY A 432 7.77 -36.69 -18.95
CA GLY A 432 8.86 -36.60 -19.92
C GLY A 432 9.08 -35.21 -20.52
N LYS A 433 8.45 -34.16 -19.98
CA LYS A 433 8.65 -32.76 -20.39
C LYS A 433 9.22 -31.93 -19.24
N SER A 434 9.69 -30.72 -19.56
CA SER A 434 10.11 -29.69 -18.60
C SER A 434 9.05 -28.63 -18.33
N SER A 435 7.86 -28.77 -18.93
CA SER A 435 6.77 -27.80 -18.91
C SER A 435 5.41 -28.50 -18.96
N SER A 436 4.32 -27.75 -18.78
CA SER A 436 2.95 -28.27 -18.88
C SER A 436 2.03 -27.29 -19.58
N ASP A 437 1.03 -27.80 -20.28
CA ASP A 437 -0.08 -26.98 -20.80
C ASP A 437 -1.18 -26.73 -19.76
N THR A 438 -0.98 -27.22 -18.53
CA THR A 438 -1.99 -27.24 -17.47
C THR A 438 -1.53 -26.46 -16.24
N LEU A 439 -2.36 -25.51 -15.81
CA LEU A 439 -2.20 -24.78 -14.55
C LEU A 439 -3.06 -25.43 -13.48
N ARG A 440 -2.51 -25.58 -12.27
CA ARG A 440 -3.19 -26.19 -11.13
C ARG A 440 -3.19 -25.20 -9.96
N PHE A 441 -4.28 -25.19 -9.22
CA PHE A 441 -4.51 -24.29 -8.12
C PHE A 441 -4.99 -25.08 -6.90
N LEU A 442 -4.65 -24.59 -5.71
CA LEU A 442 -5.17 -25.06 -4.43
C LEU A 442 -5.71 -23.86 -3.64
N ASN A 443 -6.73 -24.08 -2.81
CA ASN A 443 -7.35 -23.07 -1.95
C ASN A 443 -7.96 -21.86 -2.69
N PRO A 444 -9.03 -22.03 -3.49
CA PRO A 444 -9.74 -23.27 -3.80
C PRO A 444 -9.08 -24.06 -4.94
N ASP A 445 -9.38 -25.36 -4.98
CA ASP A 445 -8.86 -26.28 -5.97
C ASP A 445 -9.45 -26.01 -7.35
N LYS A 446 -8.57 -25.86 -8.34
CA LYS A 446 -8.94 -25.66 -9.74
C LYS A 446 -7.85 -26.21 -10.65
N THR A 447 -8.23 -26.69 -11.82
CA THR A 447 -7.29 -27.08 -12.87
C THR A 447 -7.75 -26.50 -14.20
N MET A 448 -6.81 -25.97 -14.97
CA MET A 448 -7.07 -25.33 -16.26
C MET A 448 -6.10 -25.85 -17.30
N SER A 449 -6.63 -26.33 -18.43
CA SER A 449 -5.83 -26.78 -19.57
C SER A 449 -5.83 -25.73 -20.67
N PHE A 450 -4.66 -25.52 -21.29
CA PHE A 450 -4.42 -24.56 -22.34
C PHE A 450 -3.81 -25.27 -23.56
N PRO A 451 -4.61 -25.99 -24.36
CA PRO A 451 -4.11 -26.76 -25.49
C PRO A 451 -3.25 -25.90 -26.43
N GLY A 452 -2.04 -26.39 -26.75
CA GLY A 452 -1.08 -25.70 -27.61
C GLY A 452 -0.12 -24.76 -26.87
N HIS A 453 -0.37 -24.47 -25.59
CA HIS A 453 0.56 -23.73 -24.74
C HIS A 453 1.51 -24.66 -24.00
N SER A 454 2.53 -24.08 -23.37
CA SER A 454 3.54 -24.80 -22.60
C SER A 454 4.15 -23.82 -21.60
N PHE A 455 3.71 -23.94 -20.35
CA PHE A 455 4.16 -23.10 -19.26
C PHE A 455 5.27 -23.77 -18.46
N TYR A 456 6.27 -22.98 -18.08
CA TYR A 456 7.33 -23.41 -17.16
C TYR A 456 7.04 -22.88 -15.75
N LYS A 457 6.73 -21.59 -15.62
CA LYS A 457 6.28 -20.94 -14.38
C LYS A 457 5.04 -20.07 -14.61
N ALA A 458 4.22 -19.97 -13.57
CA ALA A 458 3.07 -19.07 -13.48
C ALA A 458 3.11 -18.35 -12.12
N ARG A 459 2.87 -17.03 -12.13
CA ARG A 459 2.93 -16.17 -10.93
C ARG A 459 1.71 -15.28 -10.84
N TRP A 460 1.22 -15.04 -9.62
CA TRP A 460 0.27 -13.97 -9.37
C TRP A 460 0.92 -12.61 -9.65
N VAL A 461 0.17 -11.71 -10.30
CA VAL A 461 0.58 -10.31 -10.41
C VAL A 461 0.33 -9.64 -9.07
N LEU A 462 1.39 -9.07 -8.49
CA LEU A 462 1.32 -8.35 -7.22
C LEU A 462 1.31 -6.84 -7.46
N TYR A 463 0.34 -6.17 -6.84
CA TYR A 463 0.11 -4.73 -6.92
C TYR A 463 0.59 -3.98 -5.69
#